data_AF-A0AAW5GBD4-F1
#
_entry.id   AF-A0AAW5GBD4-F1
#
_cell.length_a   1.000
_cell.length_b   1.000
_cell.length_c   1.000
_cell.angle_alpha   90.00
_cell.angle_beta   90.00
_cell.angle_gamma   90.00
#
_symmetry.space_group_name_H-M   'P 1'
#
loop_
_entity.id
_entity.type
_entity.pdbx_description
1 polymer ?
#
loop_
_entity_poly.entity_id
_entity_poly.type
_entity_poly.pdbx_seq_one_letter_code
_entity_poly.pdbx_strand_id
1 'polypeptide(L)'
;MIKMPTVLPSSSTLPRPVVVDDDPAPQAAVQQTSSPHAPPGSPLSTSMEEVAMAFGEQAERRSKSLNRRHIAQQPDARATANVERIEKLTELFRMLENPSQSTLDQQLSRMRDLLMQQGSPSLEAVLEAAGNDPARGDILLRHIQQQSPQQPELTAAAESALQQLHQEKGPEVRAGLNTATAIALFSTQPEQKQAMRDLYYQKIVHQQSASALLDSLLERFDAATFSIGLRTLQRALAADIASLTPSISKAVLSKMLSNLNDSRHLSHTLSSSQTLLTRLANKVPAFTLGAVELTRRLIGLSANGAYARDLHNLGREVAGTQVQHQAMFFSALLPLVSDLPHPLWRDSKNRQTAIQLIRGMIGDIAQYEKQQAKSTQRDTASRQKQDAHDSDKGQP
;
A
#
# COMPACT_ATOMS: atom_id res chain seq x y z
N MET A 1 -16.41 34.65 36.46
CA MET A 1 -15.27 34.60 37.39
C MET A 1 -15.38 33.32 38.21
N ILE A 2 -14.71 32.27 37.77
CA ILE A 2 -14.67 30.96 38.46
C ILE A 2 -13.19 30.66 38.68
N LYS A 3 -12.78 30.64 39.95
CA LYS A 3 -11.42 30.30 40.41
C LYS A 3 -11.22 28.79 40.26
N MET A 4 -10.29 28.39 39.39
CA MET A 4 -9.73 27.05 39.34
C MET A 4 -8.43 27.03 40.16
N PRO A 5 -8.24 26.11 41.12
CA PRO A 5 -6.98 25.98 41.82
C PRO A 5 -5.99 25.08 41.06
N THR A 6 -4.78 25.63 40.93
CA THR A 6 -3.51 25.03 40.52
C THR A 6 -3.09 23.90 41.45
N VAL A 7 -2.69 22.74 40.90
CA VAL A 7 -1.84 21.75 41.58
C VAL A 7 -0.80 21.20 40.59
N LEU A 8 0.47 21.33 40.98
CA LEU A 8 1.68 20.81 40.31
C LEU A 8 2.00 19.37 40.81
N PRO A 9 2.90 18.63 40.13
CA PRO A 9 2.78 17.18 39.96
C PRO A 9 3.46 16.37 41.07
N SER A 10 2.87 15.22 41.39
CA SER A 10 3.47 14.18 42.23
C SER A 10 4.29 13.22 41.38
N SER A 11 5.54 13.04 41.77
CA SER A 11 6.52 12.10 41.23
C SER A 11 6.06 10.63 41.35
N SER A 12 5.85 9.97 40.22
CA SER A 12 5.61 8.53 40.13
C SER A 12 6.90 7.81 39.73
N THR A 13 7.47 7.07 40.68
CA THR A 13 8.61 6.19 40.55
C THR A 13 8.23 4.86 39.89
N LEU A 14 9.07 4.43 38.95
CA LEU A 14 9.00 3.14 38.26
C LEU A 14 9.33 1.97 39.21
N PRO A 15 8.63 0.82 39.14
CA PRO A 15 9.14 -0.44 39.68
C PRO A 15 9.98 -1.18 38.63
N ARG A 16 11.24 -1.50 38.99
CA ARG A 16 12.17 -2.40 38.30
C ARG A 16 12.14 -3.80 38.96
N PRO A 17 12.73 -4.85 38.35
CA PRO A 17 12.20 -6.20 38.35
C PRO A 17 12.83 -7.09 39.43
N VAL A 18 12.11 -8.15 39.78
CA VAL A 18 12.59 -9.24 40.64
C VAL A 18 13.66 -10.05 39.91
N VAL A 19 14.86 -10.09 40.47
CA VAL A 19 15.98 -10.95 40.06
C VAL A 19 16.05 -12.12 41.02
N VAL A 20 16.28 -13.30 40.43
CA VAL A 20 16.43 -14.63 41.02
C VAL A 20 17.80 -14.73 41.69
N ASP A 21 17.81 -15.27 42.91
CA ASP A 21 18.99 -15.61 43.70
C ASP A 21 19.78 -16.76 43.04
N ASP A 22 21.07 -16.54 42.80
CA ASP A 22 22.08 -17.56 42.51
C ASP A 22 23.42 -17.04 43.06
N ASP A 23 24.05 -17.80 43.95
CA ASP A 23 25.40 -17.56 44.47
C ASP A 23 25.92 -18.87 45.12
N PRO A 24 27.24 -19.04 45.37
CA PRO A 24 28.23 -19.42 44.37
C PRO A 24 29.09 -20.64 44.81
N ALA A 25 29.97 -21.09 43.91
CA ALA A 25 31.03 -22.07 44.17
C ALA A 25 32.15 -21.53 45.09
N PRO A 26 32.97 -22.41 45.70
CA PRO A 26 34.42 -22.29 45.48
C PRO A 26 35.20 -23.62 45.31
N GLN A 27 36.03 -23.60 44.25
CA GLN A 27 37.43 -24.06 44.06
C GLN A 27 38.10 -25.17 44.93
N ALA A 28 38.60 -26.18 44.20
CA ALA A 28 39.94 -26.80 44.17
C ALA A 28 40.76 -27.07 45.48
N ALA A 29 41.17 -28.33 45.70
CA ALA A 29 42.49 -28.89 45.30
C ALA A 29 42.94 -30.14 46.13
N VAL A 30 43.30 -31.21 45.39
CA VAL A 30 44.24 -32.36 45.65
C VAL A 30 44.13 -33.23 46.93
N GLN A 31 43.91 -34.55 46.74
CA GLN A 31 44.78 -35.62 47.28
C GLN A 31 44.43 -37.01 46.68
N GLN A 32 45.45 -37.70 46.17
CA GLN A 32 45.43 -39.12 45.84
C GLN A 32 45.50 -39.94 47.13
N THR A 33 44.62 -40.92 47.32
CA THR A 33 44.91 -42.19 48.03
C THR A 33 43.88 -43.28 47.67
N SER A 34 44.39 -44.44 47.25
CA SER A 34 43.90 -45.81 47.44
C SER A 34 42.40 -46.13 47.47
N SER A 35 42.02 -47.03 46.57
CA SER A 35 40.81 -47.87 46.59
C SER A 35 40.53 -48.51 47.96
N PRO A 36 39.24 -48.66 48.32
CA PRO A 36 38.77 -49.95 48.81
C PRO A 36 37.44 -50.38 48.18
N HIS A 37 37.48 -51.56 47.54
CA HIS A 37 36.47 -52.62 47.53
C HIS A 37 34.99 -52.23 47.83
N ALA A 38 34.15 -52.23 46.80
CA ALA A 38 32.69 -52.30 46.95
C ALA A 38 32.27 -53.77 47.17
N PRO A 39 31.44 -54.10 48.18
CA PRO A 39 30.88 -55.44 48.32
C PRO A 39 29.86 -55.68 47.20
N PRO A 40 29.67 -56.94 46.76
CA PRO A 40 28.64 -57.27 45.78
C PRO A 40 27.27 -56.96 46.38
N GLY A 41 26.49 -56.12 45.68
CA GLY A 41 25.11 -55.84 46.03
C GLY A 41 24.33 -57.14 46.18
N SER A 42 23.51 -57.22 47.23
CA SER A 42 22.65 -58.38 47.50
C SER A 42 21.83 -58.74 46.25
N PRO A 43 21.69 -60.03 45.89
CA PRO A 43 20.88 -60.47 44.74
C PRO A 43 19.40 -60.05 44.84
N LEU A 44 18.95 -59.64 46.02
CA LEU A 44 17.63 -59.04 46.22
C LEU A 44 17.54 -57.61 45.65
N SER A 45 18.61 -56.84 45.68
CA SER A 45 18.64 -55.46 45.14
C SER A 45 18.57 -55.46 43.63
N THR A 46 19.31 -56.35 42.96
CA THR A 46 19.25 -56.53 41.51
C THR A 46 17.90 -57.09 41.07
N SER A 47 17.29 -58.00 41.84
CA SER A 47 15.94 -58.49 41.58
C SER A 47 14.88 -57.39 41.72
N MET A 48 15.02 -56.51 42.72
CA MET A 48 14.12 -55.35 42.90
C MET A 48 14.30 -54.30 41.79
N GLU A 49 15.52 -54.11 41.32
CA GLU A 49 15.84 -53.20 40.21
C GLU A 49 15.29 -53.75 38.87
N GLU A 50 15.39 -55.05 38.63
CA GLU A 50 14.78 -55.71 37.46
C GLU A 50 13.25 -55.60 37.47
N VAL A 51 12.63 -55.77 38.65
CA VAL A 51 11.18 -55.55 38.82
C VAL A 51 10.83 -54.07 38.59
N ALA A 52 11.61 -53.12 39.12
CA ALA A 52 11.39 -51.69 38.89
C ALA A 52 11.52 -51.32 37.40
N MET A 53 12.48 -51.89 36.69
CA MET A 53 12.62 -51.70 35.24
C MET A 53 11.45 -52.32 34.46
N ALA A 54 11.00 -53.52 34.83
CA ALA A 54 9.83 -54.14 34.20
C ALA A 54 8.54 -53.32 34.42
N PHE A 55 8.37 -52.73 35.61
CA PHE A 55 7.25 -51.80 35.88
C PHE A 55 7.39 -50.49 35.11
N GLY A 56 8.60 -49.94 34.99
CA GLY A 56 8.89 -48.76 34.16
C GLY A 56 8.58 -49.01 32.69
N GLU A 57 9.01 -50.16 32.15
CA GLU A 57 8.73 -50.55 30.77
C GLU A 57 7.23 -50.79 30.53
N GLN A 58 6.53 -51.42 31.48
CA GLN A 58 5.08 -51.63 31.41
C GLN A 58 4.31 -50.29 31.47
N ALA A 59 4.76 -49.35 32.30
CA ALA A 59 4.19 -48.00 32.39
C ALA A 59 4.43 -47.21 31.10
N GLU A 60 5.62 -47.32 30.50
CA GLU A 60 5.97 -46.69 29.24
C GLU A 60 5.19 -47.31 28.05
N ARG A 61 5.01 -48.63 28.03
CA ARG A 61 4.18 -49.31 27.02
C ARG A 61 2.70 -48.91 27.16
N ARG A 62 2.19 -48.77 28.39
CA ARG A 62 0.83 -48.27 28.65
C ARG A 62 0.67 -46.80 28.29
N SER A 63 1.64 -45.95 28.60
CA SER A 63 1.60 -44.53 28.22
C SER A 63 1.70 -44.35 26.71
N LYS A 64 2.59 -45.09 26.02
CA LYS A 64 2.69 -45.10 24.56
C LYS A 64 1.42 -45.63 23.89
N SER A 65 0.77 -46.67 24.44
CA SER A 65 -0.48 -47.20 23.88
C SER A 65 -1.68 -46.29 24.14
N LEU A 66 -1.78 -45.64 25.30
CA LEU A 66 -2.78 -44.60 25.59
C LEU A 66 -2.56 -43.35 24.73
N ASN A 67 -1.32 -42.90 24.55
CA ASN A 67 -0.99 -41.76 23.70
C ASN A 67 -1.28 -42.07 22.22
N ARG A 68 -0.96 -43.29 21.75
CA ARG A 68 -1.36 -43.76 20.41
C ARG A 68 -2.89 -43.83 20.26
N ARG A 69 -3.61 -44.27 21.29
CA ARG A 69 -5.07 -44.33 21.29
C ARG A 69 -5.71 -42.93 21.33
N HIS A 70 -5.12 -41.97 22.07
CA HIS A 70 -5.54 -40.58 22.10
C HIS A 70 -5.33 -39.86 20.76
N ILE A 71 -4.23 -40.16 20.05
CA ILE A 71 -3.97 -39.66 18.69
C ILE A 71 -4.91 -40.29 17.66
N ALA A 72 -5.28 -41.57 17.83
CA ALA A 72 -6.22 -42.27 16.95
C ALA A 72 -7.71 -41.90 17.21
N GLN A 73 -8.03 -41.36 18.39
CA GLN A 73 -9.38 -40.92 18.79
C GLN A 73 -9.66 -39.43 18.51
N GLN A 74 -8.76 -38.70 17.83
CA GLN A 74 -9.01 -37.32 17.36
C GLN A 74 -9.25 -37.16 15.84
N PRO A 75 -10.00 -38.05 15.14
CA PRO A 75 -10.41 -37.76 13.78
C PRO A 75 -11.36 -36.55 13.74
N ASP A 76 -12.24 -36.40 14.75
CA ASP A 76 -13.20 -35.28 14.80
C ASP A 76 -12.50 -33.93 14.99
N ALA A 77 -11.49 -33.83 15.86
CA ALA A 77 -10.76 -32.59 16.08
C ALA A 77 -9.91 -32.16 14.86
N ARG A 78 -9.40 -33.13 14.08
CA ARG A 78 -8.68 -32.86 12.83
C ARG A 78 -9.65 -32.49 11.70
N ALA A 79 -10.80 -33.16 11.63
CA ALA A 79 -11.84 -32.86 10.68
C ALA A 79 -12.41 -31.46 10.92
N THR A 80 -12.71 -31.09 12.17
CA THR A 80 -13.20 -29.74 12.51
C THR A 80 -12.15 -28.66 12.20
N ALA A 81 -10.88 -28.88 12.55
CA ALA A 81 -9.81 -27.94 12.22
C ALA A 81 -9.60 -27.76 10.70
N ASN A 82 -9.77 -28.82 9.91
CA ASN A 82 -9.72 -28.74 8.46
C ASN A 82 -10.92 -27.99 7.89
N VAL A 83 -12.13 -28.21 8.42
CA VAL A 83 -13.34 -27.45 8.04
C VAL A 83 -13.15 -25.97 8.32
N GLU A 84 -12.71 -25.58 9.52
CA GLU A 84 -12.44 -24.17 9.86
C GLU A 84 -11.38 -23.53 8.94
N ARG A 85 -10.37 -24.29 8.53
CA ARG A 85 -9.35 -23.83 7.60
C ARG A 85 -9.93 -23.60 6.20
N ILE A 86 -10.76 -24.53 5.72
CA ILE A 86 -11.44 -24.42 4.42
C ILE A 86 -12.42 -23.24 4.42
N GLU A 87 -13.16 -23.03 5.52
CA GLU A 87 -14.06 -21.88 5.69
C GLU A 87 -13.30 -20.56 5.63
N LYS A 88 -12.16 -20.44 6.34
CA LYS A 88 -11.29 -19.26 6.28
C LYS A 88 -10.75 -19.00 4.87
N LEU A 89 -10.35 -20.04 4.15
CA LEU A 89 -9.91 -19.92 2.75
C LEU A 89 -11.06 -19.44 1.85
N THR A 90 -12.27 -19.95 2.08
CA THR A 90 -13.47 -19.54 1.34
C THR A 90 -13.84 -18.09 1.63
N GLU A 91 -13.73 -17.65 2.88
CA GLU A 91 -13.96 -16.26 3.27
C GLU A 91 -12.94 -15.33 2.62
N LEU A 92 -11.65 -15.67 2.67
CA LEU A 92 -10.59 -14.91 2.03
C LEU A 92 -10.79 -14.84 0.51
N PHE A 93 -11.17 -15.96 -0.12
CA PHE A 93 -11.50 -15.98 -1.53
C PHE A 93 -12.62 -14.98 -1.85
N ARG A 94 -13.70 -14.98 -1.07
CA ARG A 94 -14.82 -14.04 -1.22
C ARG A 94 -14.42 -12.57 -1.03
N MET A 95 -13.46 -12.30 -0.13
CA MET A 95 -12.90 -10.95 0.01
C MET A 95 -12.11 -10.53 -1.24
N LEU A 96 -11.47 -11.49 -1.90
CA LEU A 96 -10.67 -11.29 -3.11
C LEU A 96 -11.45 -11.45 -4.42
N GLU A 97 -12.71 -11.85 -4.37
CA GLU A 97 -13.52 -12.23 -5.55
C GLU A 97 -13.56 -11.19 -6.67
N ASN A 98 -13.91 -11.67 -7.88
CA ASN A 98 -14.28 -10.87 -9.05
C ASN A 98 -15.51 -11.50 -9.74
N PRO A 99 -16.64 -10.81 -9.99
CA PRO A 99 -17.86 -11.41 -10.52
C PRO A 99 -17.79 -11.54 -12.04
N SER A 100 -16.78 -10.96 -12.68
CA SER A 100 -16.41 -11.28 -14.07
C SER A 100 -15.64 -12.61 -14.18
N GLN A 101 -15.35 -13.28 -13.06
CA GLN A 101 -14.71 -14.60 -13.03
C GLN A 101 -15.67 -15.66 -12.49
N SER A 102 -15.44 -16.87 -12.98
CA SER A 102 -16.12 -18.12 -12.63
C SER A 102 -16.20 -18.34 -11.11
N THR A 103 -17.22 -19.05 -10.62
CA THR A 103 -17.39 -19.35 -9.18
C THR A 103 -16.14 -20.01 -8.58
N LEU A 104 -15.98 -19.97 -7.25
CA LEU A 104 -14.88 -20.68 -6.55
C LEU A 104 -14.73 -22.13 -7.06
N ASP A 105 -15.83 -22.86 -7.18
CA ASP A 105 -15.82 -24.25 -7.69
C ASP A 105 -15.30 -24.35 -9.12
N GLN A 106 -15.70 -23.42 -9.99
CA GLN A 106 -15.21 -23.39 -11.37
C GLN A 106 -13.70 -23.04 -11.44
N GLN A 107 -13.22 -22.12 -10.59
CA GLN A 107 -11.79 -21.83 -10.51
C GLN A 107 -10.99 -23.00 -9.95
N LEU A 108 -11.52 -23.68 -8.93
CA LEU A 108 -10.91 -24.88 -8.37
C LEU A 108 -10.88 -26.02 -9.39
N SER A 109 -11.94 -26.21 -10.18
CA SER A 109 -11.96 -27.21 -11.26
C SER A 109 -10.88 -26.91 -12.29
N ARG A 110 -10.82 -25.67 -12.80
CA ARG A 110 -9.79 -25.26 -13.77
C ARG A 110 -8.37 -25.45 -13.23
N MET A 111 -8.15 -25.10 -11.96
CA MET A 111 -6.85 -25.27 -11.31
C MET A 111 -6.50 -26.76 -11.13
N ARG A 112 -7.46 -27.63 -10.78
CA ARG A 112 -7.25 -29.08 -10.72
C ARG A 112 -6.90 -29.65 -12.08
N ASP A 113 -7.64 -29.27 -13.12
CA ASP A 113 -7.39 -29.73 -14.49
C ASP A 113 -5.99 -29.32 -14.96
N LEU A 114 -5.55 -28.10 -14.62
CA LEU A 114 -4.19 -27.62 -14.89
C LEU A 114 -3.12 -28.44 -14.16
N LEU A 115 -3.32 -28.73 -12.87
CA LEU A 115 -2.35 -29.49 -12.06
C LEU A 115 -2.24 -30.96 -12.47
N MET A 116 -3.28 -31.51 -13.10
CA MET A 116 -3.32 -32.91 -13.58
C MET A 116 -2.80 -33.07 -15.01
N GLN A 117 -2.51 -31.98 -15.72
CA GLN A 117 -1.87 -32.04 -17.04
C GLN A 117 -0.44 -32.59 -16.93
N GLN A 118 0.07 -33.19 -18.01
CA GLN A 118 1.43 -33.74 -18.01
C GLN A 118 2.46 -32.60 -17.90
N GLY A 119 3.28 -32.64 -16.84
CA GLY A 119 4.32 -31.66 -16.54
C GLY A 119 3.94 -30.72 -15.41
N SER A 120 4.94 -30.12 -14.75
CA SER A 120 4.69 -29.09 -13.75
C SER A 120 4.10 -27.84 -14.44
N PRO A 121 2.95 -27.31 -13.99
CA PRO A 121 2.37 -26.14 -14.61
C PRO A 121 3.28 -24.93 -14.41
N SER A 122 3.37 -24.10 -15.44
CA SER A 122 4.12 -22.84 -15.34
C SER A 122 3.42 -21.88 -14.38
N LEU A 123 4.18 -20.98 -13.75
CA LEU A 123 3.61 -19.94 -12.90
C LEU A 123 2.56 -19.10 -13.64
N GLU A 124 2.82 -18.76 -14.91
CA GLU A 124 1.89 -17.97 -15.73
C GLU A 124 0.53 -18.67 -15.88
N ALA A 125 0.53 -19.99 -16.15
CA ALA A 125 -0.70 -20.76 -16.26
C ALA A 125 -1.46 -20.84 -14.93
N VAL A 126 -0.73 -20.96 -13.80
CA VAL A 126 -1.32 -20.92 -12.45
C VAL A 126 -1.96 -19.55 -12.19
N LEU A 127 -1.28 -18.46 -12.53
CA LEU A 127 -1.83 -17.11 -12.38
C LEU A 127 -3.05 -16.91 -13.27
N GLU A 128 -3.01 -17.35 -14.53
CA GLU A 128 -4.14 -17.25 -15.46
C GLU A 128 -5.38 -17.99 -14.93
N ALA A 129 -5.21 -19.23 -14.44
CA ALA A 129 -6.27 -20.01 -13.82
C ALA A 129 -6.87 -19.32 -12.58
N ALA A 130 -6.06 -18.54 -11.86
CA ALA A 130 -6.47 -17.73 -10.70
C ALA A 130 -7.01 -16.33 -11.06
N GLY A 131 -7.12 -15.99 -12.35
CA GLY A 131 -7.55 -14.67 -12.80
C GLY A 131 -6.49 -13.58 -12.64
N ASN A 132 -5.23 -13.95 -12.82
CA ASN A 132 -4.03 -13.11 -12.73
C ASN A 132 -3.80 -12.45 -11.36
N ASP A 133 -4.23 -13.09 -10.28
CA ASP A 133 -4.07 -12.62 -8.90
C ASP A 133 -3.27 -13.64 -8.07
N PRO A 134 -2.03 -13.32 -7.65
CA PRO A 134 -1.20 -14.23 -6.87
C PRO A 134 -1.84 -14.69 -5.56
N ALA A 135 -2.55 -13.82 -4.84
CA ALA A 135 -3.18 -14.17 -3.57
C ALA A 135 -4.36 -15.13 -3.76
N ARG A 136 -5.09 -15.00 -4.88
CA ARG A 136 -6.11 -15.99 -5.24
C ARG A 136 -5.51 -17.32 -5.63
N GLY A 137 -4.44 -17.32 -6.42
CA GLY A 137 -3.73 -18.55 -6.80
C GLY A 137 -3.28 -19.33 -5.57
N ASP A 138 -2.71 -18.63 -4.59
CA ASP A 138 -2.30 -19.21 -3.31
C ASP A 138 -3.49 -19.82 -2.53
N ILE A 139 -4.64 -19.14 -2.46
CA ILE A 139 -5.83 -19.68 -1.79
C ILE A 139 -6.37 -20.91 -2.51
N LEU A 140 -6.47 -20.88 -3.84
CA LEU A 140 -6.97 -22.00 -4.65
C LEU A 140 -6.10 -23.24 -4.47
N LEU A 141 -4.78 -23.08 -4.54
CA LEU A 141 -3.84 -24.20 -4.35
C LEU A 141 -3.91 -24.76 -2.92
N ARG A 142 -3.97 -23.89 -1.90
CA ARG A 142 -4.17 -24.34 -0.50
C ARG A 142 -5.51 -25.07 -0.33
N HIS A 143 -6.56 -24.62 -1.00
CA HIS A 143 -7.87 -25.27 -0.96
C HIS A 143 -7.82 -26.67 -1.59
N ILE A 144 -7.12 -26.84 -2.71
CA ILE A 144 -6.91 -28.14 -3.36
C ILE A 144 -6.16 -29.10 -2.45
N GLN A 145 -5.09 -28.64 -1.77
CA GLN A 145 -4.32 -29.45 -0.82
C GLN A 145 -5.18 -29.92 0.36
N GLN A 146 -6.09 -29.08 0.87
CA GLN A 146 -6.95 -29.44 2.00
C GLN A 146 -8.10 -30.38 1.61
N GLN A 147 -8.62 -30.28 0.38
CA GLN A 147 -9.77 -31.08 -0.08
C GLN A 147 -9.37 -32.42 -0.71
N SER A 148 -8.11 -32.62 -1.09
CA SER A 148 -7.69 -33.78 -1.90
C SER A 148 -6.68 -34.69 -1.19
N PRO A 149 -6.79 -35.00 0.12
CA PRO A 149 -5.77 -35.79 0.84
C PRO A 149 -5.63 -37.23 0.33
N GLN A 150 -6.61 -37.73 -0.42
CA GLN A 150 -6.58 -39.06 -1.05
C GLN A 150 -5.99 -39.05 -2.47
N GLN A 151 -5.57 -37.89 -3.00
CA GLN A 151 -4.94 -37.74 -4.31
C GLN A 151 -3.52 -37.19 -4.11
N PRO A 152 -2.53 -38.07 -3.85
CA PRO A 152 -1.18 -37.65 -3.50
C PRO A 152 -0.48 -36.92 -4.65
N GLU A 153 -0.73 -37.32 -5.90
CA GLU A 153 -0.16 -36.65 -7.09
C GLU A 153 -0.66 -35.21 -7.22
N LEU A 154 -1.99 -34.99 -7.11
CA LEU A 154 -2.58 -33.65 -7.15
C LEU A 154 -2.08 -32.78 -5.98
N THR A 155 -1.95 -33.36 -4.79
CA THR A 155 -1.46 -32.64 -3.60
C THR A 155 0.00 -32.23 -3.77
N ALA A 156 0.85 -33.10 -4.31
CA ALA A 156 2.26 -32.82 -4.59
C ALA A 156 2.41 -31.77 -5.71
N ALA A 157 1.59 -31.84 -6.76
CA ALA A 157 1.56 -30.82 -7.81
C ALA A 157 1.16 -29.44 -7.24
N ALA A 158 0.13 -29.39 -6.39
CA ALA A 158 -0.30 -28.16 -5.72
C ALA A 158 0.78 -27.60 -4.78
N GLU A 159 1.51 -28.46 -4.08
CA GLU A 159 2.64 -28.06 -3.23
C GLU A 159 3.79 -27.45 -4.03
N SER A 160 4.17 -28.09 -5.14
CA SER A 160 5.19 -27.56 -6.05
C SER A 160 4.79 -26.21 -6.64
N ALA A 161 3.53 -26.07 -7.08
CA ALA A 161 3.01 -24.81 -7.60
C ALA A 161 2.98 -23.71 -6.52
N LEU A 162 2.61 -24.04 -5.27
CA LEU A 162 2.67 -23.09 -4.14
C LEU A 162 4.09 -22.62 -3.86
N GLN A 163 5.05 -23.54 -3.87
CA GLN A 163 6.45 -23.21 -3.64
C GLN A 163 6.96 -22.24 -4.72
N GLN A 164 6.68 -22.52 -5.99
CA GLN A 164 7.03 -21.63 -7.09
C GLN A 164 6.35 -20.26 -6.97
N LEU A 165 5.05 -20.24 -6.68
CA LEU A 165 4.28 -19.01 -6.48
C LEU A 165 4.86 -18.16 -5.35
N HIS A 166 5.25 -18.76 -4.22
CA HIS A 166 5.84 -18.02 -3.10
C HIS A 166 7.26 -17.55 -3.38
N GLN A 167 8.03 -18.33 -4.15
CA GLN A 167 9.37 -17.96 -4.56
C GLN A 167 9.36 -16.73 -5.48
N GLU A 168 8.44 -16.68 -6.44
CA GLU A 168 8.40 -15.62 -7.45
C GLU A 168 7.48 -14.43 -7.08
N LYS A 169 6.38 -14.68 -6.36
CA LYS A 169 5.31 -13.70 -6.05
C LYS A 169 4.97 -13.62 -4.56
N GLY A 170 5.86 -14.10 -3.68
CA GLY A 170 5.61 -14.14 -2.24
C GLY A 170 5.18 -12.79 -1.62
N PRO A 171 5.82 -11.66 -1.94
CA PRO A 171 5.38 -10.34 -1.48
C PRO A 171 3.94 -9.98 -1.89
N GLU A 172 3.56 -10.24 -3.13
CA GLU A 172 2.22 -9.99 -3.68
C GLU A 172 1.16 -10.89 -3.05
N VAL A 173 1.49 -12.17 -2.82
CA VAL A 173 0.63 -13.10 -2.07
C VAL A 173 0.35 -12.54 -0.67
N ARG A 174 1.41 -12.21 0.09
CA ARG A 174 1.27 -11.63 1.43
C ARG A 174 0.48 -10.32 1.41
N ALA A 175 0.77 -9.43 0.47
CA ALA A 175 0.05 -8.17 0.31
C ALA A 175 -1.45 -8.41 0.05
N GLY A 176 -1.81 -9.31 -0.87
CA GLY A 176 -3.20 -9.59 -1.19
C GLY A 176 -3.97 -10.14 0.01
N LEU A 177 -3.36 -11.07 0.75
CA LEU A 177 -3.96 -11.65 1.96
C LEU A 177 -4.09 -10.63 3.10
N ASN A 178 -3.03 -9.87 3.38
CA ASN A 178 -3.01 -8.90 4.47
C ASN A 178 -3.96 -7.71 4.24
N THR A 179 -4.22 -7.36 2.98
CA THR A 179 -5.05 -6.20 2.61
C THR A 179 -6.49 -6.56 2.24
N ALA A 180 -6.81 -7.86 2.09
CA ALA A 180 -8.09 -8.36 1.61
C ALA A 180 -9.29 -7.73 2.33
N THR A 181 -9.29 -7.74 3.66
CA THR A 181 -10.39 -7.18 4.46
C THR A 181 -10.53 -5.67 4.26
N ALA A 182 -9.42 -4.93 4.26
CA ALA A 182 -9.44 -3.47 4.11
C ALA A 182 -9.98 -3.07 2.73
N ILE A 183 -9.61 -3.80 1.68
CA ILE A 183 -10.08 -3.58 0.30
C ILE A 183 -11.53 -4.05 0.13
N ALA A 184 -11.94 -5.16 0.76
CA ALA A 184 -13.31 -5.64 0.68
C ALA A 184 -14.33 -4.69 1.34
N LEU A 185 -13.92 -3.94 2.36
CA LEU A 185 -14.75 -2.91 3.01
C LEU A 185 -14.95 -1.66 2.15
N PHE A 186 -14.08 -1.42 1.17
CA PHE A 186 -14.16 -0.24 0.31
C PHE A 186 -15.27 -0.33 -0.72
N SER A 187 -15.41 -1.50 -1.35
CA SER A 187 -16.33 -1.68 -2.44
C SER A 187 -16.85 -3.10 -2.48
N THR A 188 -18.13 -3.24 -2.78
CA THR A 188 -18.72 -4.52 -3.18
C THR A 188 -18.49 -4.80 -4.66
N GLN A 189 -18.08 -3.80 -5.45
CA GLN A 189 -17.75 -3.94 -6.87
C GLN A 189 -16.37 -4.56 -7.02
N PRO A 190 -16.27 -5.76 -7.59
CA PRO A 190 -15.02 -6.47 -7.42
C PRO A 190 -13.95 -6.16 -8.47
N GLU A 191 -14.32 -5.54 -9.59
CA GLU A 191 -13.36 -4.86 -10.48
C GLU A 191 -12.59 -3.77 -9.72
N GLN A 192 -13.26 -3.02 -8.85
CA GLN A 192 -12.62 -2.00 -8.01
C GLN A 192 -11.71 -2.65 -6.95
N LYS A 193 -12.10 -3.81 -6.39
CA LYS A 193 -11.24 -4.56 -5.47
C LYS A 193 -9.97 -5.06 -6.18
N GLN A 194 -10.10 -5.61 -7.38
CA GLN A 194 -8.95 -6.06 -8.18
C GLN A 194 -8.06 -4.87 -8.55
N ALA A 195 -8.63 -3.78 -9.06
CA ALA A 195 -7.88 -2.58 -9.42
C ALA A 195 -7.11 -2.01 -8.22
N MET A 196 -7.69 -2.06 -7.02
CA MET A 196 -7.02 -1.65 -5.79
C MET A 196 -5.84 -2.56 -5.42
N ARG A 197 -5.98 -3.89 -5.60
CA ARG A 197 -4.88 -4.84 -5.37
C ARG A 197 -3.78 -4.70 -6.41
N ASP A 198 -4.12 -4.59 -7.69
CA ASP A 198 -3.14 -4.37 -8.77
C ASP A 198 -2.33 -3.10 -8.52
N LEU A 199 -3.01 -2.02 -8.11
CA LEU A 199 -2.37 -0.78 -7.71
C LEU A 199 -1.43 -1.00 -6.53
N TYR A 200 -1.85 -1.76 -5.51
CA TYR A 200 -1.01 -2.07 -4.34
C TYR A 200 0.24 -2.87 -4.74
N TYR A 201 0.10 -3.90 -5.57
CA TYR A 201 1.22 -4.70 -6.06
C TYR A 201 2.20 -3.84 -6.86
N GLN A 202 1.69 -3.12 -7.86
CA GLN A 202 2.53 -2.34 -8.77
C GLN A 202 3.27 -1.19 -8.10
N LYS A 203 2.65 -0.56 -7.11
CA LYS A 203 3.14 0.72 -6.56
C LYS A 203 3.75 0.59 -5.18
N ILE A 204 3.21 -0.28 -4.32
CA ILE A 204 3.69 -0.43 -2.94
C ILE A 204 4.68 -1.58 -2.86
N VAL A 205 4.31 -2.77 -3.34
CA VAL A 205 5.19 -3.95 -3.28
C VAL A 205 6.46 -3.74 -4.11
N HIS A 206 6.34 -3.13 -5.30
CA HIS A 206 7.49 -2.72 -6.11
C HIS A 206 8.08 -1.35 -5.74
N GLN A 207 7.75 -0.80 -4.58
CA GLN A 207 8.41 0.35 -3.95
C GLN A 207 8.49 1.61 -4.84
N GLN A 208 7.43 1.92 -5.58
CA GLN A 208 7.35 3.18 -6.32
C GLN A 208 7.17 4.37 -5.36
N SER A 209 7.40 5.58 -5.87
CA SER A 209 7.25 6.79 -5.06
C SER A 209 5.80 7.03 -4.66
N ALA A 210 5.59 7.76 -3.55
CA ALA A 210 4.26 8.20 -3.14
C ALA A 210 3.56 9.02 -4.23
N SER A 211 4.30 9.87 -4.95
CA SER A 211 3.78 10.63 -6.09
C SER A 211 3.25 9.73 -7.21
N ALA A 212 3.97 8.65 -7.55
CA ALA A 212 3.53 7.69 -8.56
C ALA A 212 2.27 6.92 -8.13
N LEU A 213 2.17 6.55 -6.85
CA LEU A 213 0.98 5.92 -6.29
C LEU A 213 -0.25 6.86 -6.35
N LEU A 214 -0.07 8.13 -5.99
CA LEU A 214 -1.12 9.13 -6.01
C LEU A 214 -1.58 9.48 -7.43
N ASP A 215 -0.65 9.57 -8.38
CA ASP A 215 -0.97 9.75 -9.79
C ASP A 215 -1.81 8.58 -10.32
N SER A 216 -1.41 7.35 -9.98
CA SER A 216 -2.13 6.13 -10.36
C SER A 216 -3.52 6.03 -9.69
N LEU A 217 -3.69 6.60 -8.50
CA LEU A 217 -5.00 6.75 -7.86
C LEU A 217 -5.90 7.74 -8.61
N LEU A 218 -5.36 8.90 -9.00
CA LEU A 218 -6.11 9.91 -9.74
C LEU A 218 -6.50 9.43 -11.14
N GLU A 219 -5.70 8.56 -11.76
CA GLU A 219 -6.03 7.94 -13.04
C GLU A 219 -7.21 6.96 -12.94
N ARG A 220 -7.33 6.24 -11.82
CA ARG A 220 -8.33 5.19 -11.63
C ARG A 220 -9.62 5.65 -10.94
N PHE A 221 -9.53 6.68 -10.10
CA PHE A 221 -10.65 7.19 -9.32
C PHE A 221 -10.99 8.62 -9.72
N ASP A 222 -12.28 8.86 -9.93
CA ASP A 222 -12.79 10.21 -10.13
C ASP A 222 -12.67 11.06 -8.84
N ALA A 223 -12.98 12.35 -8.94
CA ALA A 223 -12.87 13.25 -7.81
C ALA A 223 -13.76 12.87 -6.62
N ALA A 224 -14.90 12.21 -6.88
CA ALA A 224 -15.83 11.79 -5.83
C ALA A 224 -15.29 10.58 -5.04
N THR A 225 -14.71 9.61 -5.74
CA THR A 225 -14.24 8.34 -5.16
C THR A 225 -12.78 8.38 -4.71
N PHE A 226 -11.98 9.34 -5.20
CA PHE A 226 -10.55 9.47 -4.87
C PHE A 226 -10.28 9.48 -3.37
N SER A 227 -11.01 10.29 -2.59
CA SER A 227 -10.80 10.40 -1.14
C SER A 227 -11.08 9.08 -0.41
N ILE A 228 -12.02 8.30 -0.94
CA ILE A 228 -12.38 6.99 -0.39
C ILE A 228 -11.29 5.98 -0.76
N GLY A 229 -10.85 5.94 -2.03
CA GLY A 229 -9.76 5.07 -2.49
C GLY A 229 -8.44 5.32 -1.75
N LEU A 230 -8.09 6.58 -1.50
CA LEU A 230 -6.90 6.95 -0.71
C LEU A 230 -7.00 6.41 0.74
N ARG A 231 -8.14 6.58 1.40
CA ARG A 231 -8.35 6.04 2.76
C ARG A 231 -8.28 4.52 2.78
N THR A 232 -8.80 3.86 1.75
CA THR A 232 -8.72 2.40 1.60
C THR A 232 -7.27 1.93 1.52
N LEU A 233 -6.44 2.58 0.70
CA LEU A 233 -5.01 2.25 0.64
C LEU A 233 -4.29 2.49 1.96
N GLN A 234 -4.57 3.59 2.65
CA GLN A 234 -4.00 3.87 3.97
C GLN A 234 -4.35 2.76 4.98
N ARG A 235 -5.61 2.29 4.96
CA ARG A 235 -6.07 1.16 5.80
C ARG A 235 -5.41 -0.16 5.39
N ALA A 236 -5.30 -0.42 4.09
CA ALA A 236 -4.62 -1.60 3.56
C ALA A 236 -3.15 -1.64 3.99
N LEU A 237 -2.42 -0.52 3.86
CA LEU A 237 -1.05 -0.37 4.36
C LEU A 237 -0.95 -0.63 5.86
N ALA A 238 -1.87 -0.06 6.65
CA ALA A 238 -1.89 -0.28 8.10
C ALA A 238 -2.11 -1.77 8.44
N ALA A 239 -3.00 -2.45 7.73
CA ALA A 239 -3.23 -3.89 7.90
C ALA A 239 -1.98 -4.73 7.54
N ASP A 240 -1.30 -4.37 6.46
CA ASP A 240 -0.06 -5.04 6.03
C ASP A 240 1.10 -4.83 7.01
N ILE A 241 1.24 -3.63 7.59
CA ILE A 241 2.19 -3.33 8.66
C ILE A 241 1.90 -4.15 9.92
N ALA A 242 0.61 -4.27 10.26
CA ALA A 242 0.15 -4.99 11.45
C ALA A 242 0.25 -6.51 11.31
N SER A 243 0.38 -7.03 10.08
CA SER A 243 0.53 -8.46 9.82
C SER A 243 1.78 -9.04 10.48
N LEU A 244 1.68 -10.33 10.87
CA LEU A 244 2.81 -11.13 11.34
C LEU A 244 3.87 -11.30 10.25
N THR A 245 3.42 -11.41 9.00
CA THR A 245 4.28 -11.51 7.82
C THR A 245 3.89 -10.41 6.83
N PRO A 246 4.44 -9.18 7.00
CA PRO A 246 4.23 -8.09 6.06
C PRO A 246 4.70 -8.44 4.65
N SER A 247 4.13 -7.80 3.63
CA SER A 247 4.52 -8.01 2.23
C SER A 247 5.98 -7.65 1.97
N ILE A 248 6.44 -6.52 2.50
CA ILE A 248 7.80 -5.98 2.45
C ILE A 248 8.21 -5.43 3.83
N SER A 249 9.39 -4.82 3.94
CA SER A 249 9.86 -4.34 5.25
C SER A 249 8.90 -3.31 5.88
N LYS A 250 8.65 -3.44 7.20
CA LYS A 250 7.75 -2.53 7.94
C LYS A 250 8.19 -1.07 7.87
N ALA A 251 9.50 -0.82 7.79
CA ALA A 251 10.06 0.52 7.64
C ALA A 251 9.64 1.18 6.32
N VAL A 252 9.68 0.43 5.21
CA VAL A 252 9.25 0.93 3.89
C VAL A 252 7.74 1.17 3.88
N LEU A 253 6.94 0.22 4.39
CA LEU A 253 5.48 0.38 4.47
C LEU A 253 5.08 1.58 5.34
N SER A 254 5.73 1.78 6.49
CA SER A 254 5.47 2.91 7.39
C SER A 254 5.83 4.25 6.74
N LYS A 255 6.95 4.31 6.01
CA LYS A 255 7.33 5.50 5.24
C LYS A 255 6.28 5.80 4.15
N MET A 256 5.81 4.79 3.44
CA MET A 256 4.78 4.96 2.41
C MET A 256 3.45 5.46 3.01
N LEU A 257 3.04 4.88 4.14
CA LEU A 257 1.85 5.31 4.87
C LEU A 257 1.97 6.76 5.36
N SER A 258 3.13 7.16 5.89
CA SER A 258 3.39 8.55 6.29
C SER A 258 3.23 9.50 5.10
N ASN A 259 3.88 9.20 3.97
CA ASN A 259 3.79 10.01 2.76
C ASN A 259 2.34 10.13 2.25
N LEU A 260 1.56 9.05 2.32
CA LEU A 260 0.14 9.07 1.94
C LEU A 260 -0.72 9.83 2.94
N ASN A 261 -0.42 9.79 4.24
CA ASN A 261 -1.14 10.57 5.25
C ASN A 261 -0.93 12.07 5.05
N ASP A 262 0.30 12.47 4.76
CA ASP A 262 0.64 13.85 4.39
C ASP A 262 -0.07 14.29 3.11
N SER A 263 -0.39 13.32 2.26
CA SER A 263 -1.12 13.50 1.02
C SER A 263 -2.65 13.54 1.20
N ARG A 264 -3.19 13.51 2.42
CA ARG A 264 -4.63 13.78 2.68
C ARG A 264 -5.06 15.13 2.10
N HIS A 265 -4.16 16.10 2.08
CA HIS A 265 -4.36 17.40 1.45
C HIS A 265 -4.54 17.33 -0.08
N LEU A 266 -4.26 16.20 -0.76
CA LEU A 266 -4.55 16.07 -2.20
C LEU A 266 -6.03 16.02 -2.52
N SER A 267 -6.87 15.51 -1.61
CA SER A 267 -8.32 15.65 -1.79
C SER A 267 -8.72 17.13 -1.79
N HIS A 268 -8.04 17.95 -0.98
CA HIS A 268 -8.20 19.39 -1.00
C HIS A 268 -7.63 20.01 -2.29
N THR A 269 -6.43 19.64 -2.72
CA THR A 269 -5.85 20.10 -4.00
C THR A 269 -6.77 19.79 -5.19
N LEU A 270 -7.37 18.61 -5.23
CA LEU A 270 -8.31 18.22 -6.28
C LEU A 270 -9.58 19.07 -6.26
N SER A 271 -10.17 19.28 -5.07
CA SER A 271 -11.32 20.18 -4.89
C SER A 271 -11.00 21.64 -5.23
N SER A 272 -9.82 22.12 -4.84
CA SER A 272 -9.34 23.47 -5.16
C SER A 272 -9.05 23.62 -6.66
N SER A 273 -8.55 22.57 -7.32
CA SER A 273 -8.40 22.53 -8.78
C SER A 273 -9.77 22.59 -9.48
N GLN A 274 -10.76 21.84 -9.00
CA GLN A 274 -12.13 21.90 -9.50
C GLN A 274 -12.72 23.30 -9.35
N THR A 275 -12.59 23.90 -8.16
CA THR A 275 -13.10 25.24 -7.86
C THR A 275 -12.44 26.30 -8.73
N LEU A 276 -11.12 26.20 -8.93
CA LEU A 276 -10.36 27.08 -9.81
C LEU A 276 -10.88 26.99 -11.25
N LEU A 277 -11.01 25.77 -11.79
CA LEU A 277 -11.46 25.57 -13.17
C LEU A 277 -12.89 26.05 -13.38
N THR A 278 -13.81 25.77 -12.45
CA THR A 278 -15.20 26.28 -12.52
C THR A 278 -15.24 27.82 -12.50
N ARG A 279 -14.43 28.47 -11.65
CA ARG A 279 -14.36 29.94 -11.61
C ARG A 279 -13.81 30.52 -12.90
N LEU A 280 -12.82 29.87 -13.49
CA LEU A 280 -12.21 30.32 -14.73
C LEU A 280 -13.13 30.07 -15.93
N ALA A 281 -13.92 28.98 -15.95
CA ALA A 281 -14.86 28.65 -17.02
C ALA A 281 -15.86 29.79 -17.32
N ASN A 282 -16.25 30.55 -16.29
CA ASN A 282 -17.11 31.73 -16.46
C ASN A 282 -16.43 32.90 -17.20
N LYS A 283 -15.10 32.87 -17.33
CA LYS A 283 -14.27 33.97 -17.87
C LYS A 283 -13.54 33.60 -19.15
N VAL A 284 -13.28 32.32 -19.40
CA VAL A 284 -12.56 31.84 -20.58
C VAL A 284 -13.37 30.68 -21.21
N PRO A 285 -13.96 30.86 -22.39
CA PRO A 285 -14.94 29.89 -22.95
C PRO A 285 -14.35 28.55 -23.45
N ALA A 286 -13.03 28.37 -23.46
CA ALA A 286 -12.36 27.24 -24.11
C ALA A 286 -11.44 26.47 -23.14
N PHE A 287 -11.98 25.95 -22.04
CA PHE A 287 -11.24 25.02 -21.17
C PHE A 287 -11.36 23.59 -21.68
N THR A 288 -10.22 22.93 -21.85
CA THR A 288 -10.14 21.51 -22.22
C THR A 288 -9.67 20.62 -21.08
N LEU A 289 -9.04 21.19 -20.04
CA LEU A 289 -8.42 20.44 -18.95
C LEU A 289 -9.38 20.19 -17.77
N GLY A 290 -9.53 18.93 -17.35
CA GLY A 290 -10.29 18.55 -16.16
C GLY A 290 -9.51 18.75 -14.85
N ALA A 291 -10.22 18.77 -13.72
CA ALA A 291 -9.62 18.97 -12.39
C ALA A 291 -8.65 17.86 -11.99
N VAL A 292 -8.96 16.61 -12.36
CA VAL A 292 -8.10 15.45 -12.13
C VAL A 292 -6.78 15.64 -12.87
N GLU A 293 -6.85 15.97 -14.16
CA GLU A 293 -5.66 16.18 -14.99
C GLU A 293 -4.81 17.37 -14.52
N LEU A 294 -5.44 18.48 -14.11
CA LEU A 294 -4.72 19.59 -13.48
C LEU A 294 -3.99 19.12 -12.21
N THR A 295 -4.67 18.36 -11.34
CA THR A 295 -4.08 17.84 -10.10
C THR A 295 -2.89 16.92 -10.38
N ARG A 296 -2.99 16.04 -11.38
CA ARG A 296 -1.90 15.17 -11.82
C ARG A 296 -0.69 15.96 -12.30
N ARG A 297 -0.89 17.02 -13.08
CA ARG A 297 0.18 17.91 -13.53
C ARG A 297 0.88 18.63 -12.37
N LEU A 298 0.12 19.00 -11.33
CA LEU A 298 0.69 19.61 -10.13
C LEU A 298 1.54 18.61 -9.32
N ILE A 299 1.10 17.36 -9.22
CA ILE A 299 1.90 16.28 -8.61
C ILE A 299 3.17 16.01 -9.43
N GLY A 300 3.04 15.98 -10.76
CA GLY A 300 4.18 15.84 -11.66
C GLY A 300 5.20 16.97 -11.50
N LEU A 301 4.72 18.22 -11.40
CA LEU A 301 5.55 19.40 -11.16
C LEU A 301 6.27 19.33 -9.81
N SER A 302 5.59 18.90 -8.75
CA SER A 302 6.19 18.82 -7.41
C SER A 302 7.25 17.71 -7.32
N ALA A 303 7.03 16.59 -8.02
CA ALA A 303 7.93 15.44 -8.02
C ALA A 303 9.13 15.59 -8.97
N ASN A 304 8.91 16.06 -10.21
CA ASN A 304 9.90 16.04 -11.28
C ASN A 304 10.71 17.33 -11.38
N GLY A 305 10.15 18.45 -10.92
CA GLY A 305 10.77 19.76 -11.10
C GLY A 305 9.83 20.73 -11.82
N ALA A 306 9.94 22.02 -11.51
CA ALA A 306 9.24 23.07 -12.25
C ALA A 306 10.13 23.64 -13.37
N TYR A 307 9.67 23.51 -14.61
CA TYR A 307 10.33 24.05 -15.79
C TYR A 307 9.45 25.10 -16.48
N ALA A 308 10.06 26.20 -16.91
CA ALA A 308 9.34 27.30 -17.56
C ALA A 308 8.58 26.83 -18.82
N ARG A 309 9.20 25.94 -19.61
CA ARG A 309 8.57 25.36 -20.81
C ARG A 309 7.26 24.65 -20.50
N ASP A 310 7.25 23.82 -19.45
CA ASP A 310 6.09 23.00 -19.10
C ASP A 310 4.95 23.86 -18.55
N LEU A 311 5.29 24.90 -17.78
CA LEU A 311 4.33 25.90 -17.32
C LEU A 311 3.75 26.74 -18.48
N HIS A 312 4.57 27.13 -19.46
CA HIS A 312 4.07 27.80 -20.68
C HIS A 312 3.13 26.89 -21.49
N ASN A 313 3.49 25.62 -21.65
CA ASN A 313 2.65 24.64 -22.32
C ASN A 313 1.32 24.46 -21.58
N LEU A 314 1.37 24.35 -20.25
CA LEU A 314 0.19 24.26 -19.40
C LEU A 314 -0.71 25.49 -19.53
N GLY A 315 -0.13 26.70 -19.50
CA GLY A 315 -0.89 27.94 -19.70
C GLY A 315 -1.57 27.99 -21.07
N ARG A 316 -0.88 27.55 -22.12
CA ARG A 316 -1.44 27.51 -23.48
C ARG A 316 -2.56 26.46 -23.62
N GLU A 317 -2.37 25.29 -23.02
CA GLU A 317 -3.34 24.20 -23.06
C GLU A 317 -4.61 24.55 -22.29
N VAL A 318 -4.46 25.18 -21.12
CA VAL A 318 -5.60 25.49 -20.23
C VAL A 318 -6.31 26.78 -20.62
N ALA A 319 -5.56 27.83 -20.97
CA ALA A 319 -6.10 29.17 -21.18
C ALA A 319 -6.04 29.64 -22.65
N GLY A 320 -5.53 28.80 -23.55
CA GLY A 320 -5.37 29.14 -24.98
C GLY A 320 -4.21 30.09 -25.24
N THR A 321 -4.21 30.72 -26.42
CA THR A 321 -3.15 31.65 -26.85
C THR A 321 -3.35 33.09 -26.39
N GLN A 322 -4.51 33.42 -25.82
CA GLN A 322 -4.82 34.77 -25.37
C GLN A 322 -4.06 35.11 -24.09
N VAL A 323 -3.29 36.19 -24.14
CA VAL A 323 -2.39 36.63 -23.06
C VAL A 323 -3.14 36.92 -21.75
N GLN A 324 -4.30 37.60 -21.84
CA GLN A 324 -5.14 37.91 -20.68
C GLN A 324 -5.64 36.64 -19.98
N HIS A 325 -6.02 35.62 -20.74
CA HIS A 325 -6.49 34.35 -20.19
C HIS A 325 -5.36 33.60 -19.48
N GLN A 326 -4.15 33.60 -20.07
CA GLN A 326 -2.96 33.02 -19.44
C GLN A 326 -2.61 33.74 -18.12
N ALA A 327 -2.70 35.07 -18.07
CA ALA A 327 -2.47 35.83 -16.84
C ALA A 327 -3.47 35.45 -15.74
N MET A 328 -4.75 35.34 -16.09
CA MET A 328 -5.79 34.93 -15.14
C MET A 328 -5.55 33.51 -14.63
N PHE A 329 -5.18 32.59 -15.52
CA PHE A 329 -4.85 31.21 -15.17
C PHE A 329 -3.66 31.14 -14.22
N PHE A 330 -2.52 31.75 -14.54
CA PHE A 330 -1.33 31.71 -13.68
C PHE A 330 -1.57 32.40 -12.33
N SER A 331 -2.34 33.50 -12.32
CA SER A 331 -2.73 34.18 -11.09
C SER A 331 -3.61 33.30 -10.19
N ALA A 332 -4.49 32.50 -10.79
CA ALA A 332 -5.30 31.52 -10.06
C ALA A 332 -4.48 30.29 -9.64
N LEU A 333 -3.50 29.88 -10.45
CA LEU A 333 -2.64 28.72 -10.20
C LEU A 333 -1.66 28.94 -9.06
N LEU A 334 -1.16 30.16 -8.87
CA LEU A 334 -0.18 30.52 -7.86
C LEU A 334 -0.58 30.09 -6.42
N PRO A 335 -1.78 30.41 -5.90
CA PRO A 335 -2.19 29.94 -4.57
C PRO A 335 -2.29 28.41 -4.53
N LEU A 336 -2.80 27.77 -5.58
CA LEU A 336 -2.92 26.32 -5.65
C LEU A 336 -1.56 25.62 -5.53
N VAL A 337 -0.53 26.13 -6.22
CA VAL A 337 0.85 25.62 -6.12
C VAL A 337 1.47 25.93 -4.76
N SER A 338 1.14 27.08 -4.18
CA SER A 338 1.64 27.47 -2.86
C SER A 338 1.08 26.56 -1.76
N ASP A 339 -0.18 26.13 -1.89
CA ASP A 339 -0.89 25.31 -0.91
C ASP A 339 -0.63 23.80 -1.10
N LEU A 340 0.16 23.40 -2.12
CA LEU A 340 0.55 22.01 -2.29
C LEU A 340 1.33 21.49 -1.07
N PRO A 341 1.01 20.29 -0.56
CA PRO A 341 1.65 19.70 0.61
C PRO A 341 3.16 19.59 0.47
N HIS A 342 3.89 20.02 1.50
CA HIS A 342 5.35 19.97 1.54
C HIS A 342 5.93 18.59 1.17
N PRO A 343 5.36 17.45 1.63
CA PRO A 343 5.92 16.13 1.33
C PRO A 343 5.78 15.68 -0.13
N LEU A 344 4.95 16.35 -0.95
CA LEU A 344 4.88 16.09 -2.38
C LEU A 344 6.02 16.75 -3.16
N TRP A 345 6.65 17.75 -2.55
CA TRP A 345 7.78 18.43 -3.15
C TRP A 345 9.03 17.59 -2.97
N ARG A 346 9.76 17.38 -4.06
CA ARG A 346 11.09 16.75 -4.03
C ARG A 346 12.01 17.42 -3.00
N ASP A 347 12.01 18.76 -2.98
CA ASP A 347 12.73 19.58 -2.01
C ASP A 347 12.13 21.00 -1.96
N SER A 348 12.53 21.76 -0.92
CA SER A 348 12.07 23.14 -0.71
C SER A 348 12.51 24.09 -1.82
N LYS A 349 13.65 23.83 -2.46
CA LYS A 349 14.18 24.64 -3.56
C LYS A 349 13.28 24.50 -4.79
N ASN A 350 12.85 23.29 -5.12
CA ASN A 350 11.93 23.03 -6.23
C ASN A 350 10.60 23.78 -6.04
N ARG A 351 10.07 23.78 -4.82
CA ARG A 351 8.87 24.57 -4.48
C ARG A 351 9.08 26.06 -4.72
N GLN A 352 10.19 26.62 -4.24
CA GLN A 352 10.50 28.02 -4.43
C GLN A 352 10.68 28.37 -5.91
N THR A 353 11.37 27.52 -6.68
CA THR A 353 11.55 27.68 -8.13
C THR A 353 10.20 27.68 -8.85
N ALA A 354 9.29 26.75 -8.52
CA ALA A 354 7.95 26.72 -9.12
C ALA A 354 7.19 28.03 -8.89
N ILE A 355 7.16 28.51 -7.64
CA ILE A 355 6.47 29.74 -7.26
C ILE A 355 7.09 30.95 -7.97
N GLN A 356 8.42 31.01 -8.05
CA GLN A 356 9.14 32.09 -8.72
C GLN A 356 8.87 32.10 -10.23
N LEU A 357 8.86 30.93 -10.88
CA LEU A 357 8.55 30.81 -12.30
C LEU A 357 7.14 31.30 -12.61
N ILE A 358 6.14 30.89 -11.82
CA ILE A 358 4.75 31.34 -12.01
C ILE A 358 4.63 32.85 -11.79
N ARG A 359 5.28 33.40 -10.76
CA ARG A 359 5.31 34.86 -10.53
C ARG A 359 5.99 35.61 -11.67
N GLY A 360 7.08 35.07 -12.20
CA GLY A 360 7.78 35.59 -13.37
C GLY A 360 6.86 35.69 -14.58
N MET A 361 6.14 34.60 -14.91
CA MET A 361 5.19 34.59 -16.03
C MET A 361 4.07 35.62 -15.87
N ILE A 362 3.51 35.75 -14.66
CA ILE A 362 2.50 36.79 -14.37
C ILE A 362 3.10 38.19 -14.62
N GLY A 363 4.34 38.42 -14.16
CA GLY A 363 5.06 39.68 -14.37
C GLY A 363 5.34 39.99 -15.83
N ASP A 364 5.85 39.03 -16.59
CA ASP A 364 6.19 39.15 -18.00
C ASP A 364 4.94 39.45 -18.83
N ILE A 365 3.84 38.76 -18.56
CA ILE A 365 2.55 39.02 -19.21
C ILE A 365 2.06 40.44 -18.89
N ALA A 366 2.08 40.86 -17.62
CA ALA A 366 1.65 42.20 -17.24
C ALA A 366 2.51 43.31 -17.87
N GLN A 367 3.81 43.06 -18.08
CA GLN A 367 4.69 43.98 -18.80
C GLN A 367 4.34 44.05 -20.28
N TYR A 368 4.08 42.90 -20.91
CA TYR A 368 3.68 42.82 -22.31
C TYR A 368 2.37 43.57 -22.58
N GLU A 369 1.36 43.42 -21.73
CA GLU A 369 0.10 44.17 -21.82
C GLU A 369 0.31 45.69 -21.72
N LYS A 370 1.16 46.14 -20.80
CA LYS A 370 1.49 47.56 -20.65
C LYS A 370 2.20 48.12 -21.89
N GLN A 371 3.04 47.33 -22.55
CA GLN A 371 3.74 47.74 -23.77
C GLN A 371 2.77 47.83 -24.96
N GLN A 372 1.87 46.86 -25.12
CA GLN A 372 0.84 46.89 -26.17
C GLN A 372 -0.16 48.04 -26.00
N ALA A 373 -0.57 48.34 -24.77
CA ALA A 373 -1.46 49.48 -24.50
C ALA A 373 -0.79 50.80 -24.90
N LYS A 374 0.51 50.95 -24.64
CA LYS A 374 1.29 52.14 -25.02
C LYS A 374 1.51 52.26 -26.53
N SER A 375 1.73 51.16 -27.26
CA SER A 375 1.86 51.20 -28.73
C SER A 375 0.53 51.56 -29.39
N THR A 376 -0.57 50.95 -28.94
CA THR A 376 -1.91 51.23 -29.47
C THR A 376 -2.31 52.70 -29.26
N GLN A 377 -2.02 53.27 -28.08
CA GLN A 377 -2.26 54.70 -27.81
C GLN A 377 -1.43 55.63 -28.70
N ARG A 378 -0.18 55.26 -29.03
CA ARG A 378 0.66 56.02 -29.96
C ARG A 378 0.12 55.96 -31.37
N ASP A 379 -0.32 54.79 -31.83
CA ASP A 379 -0.86 54.62 -33.18
C ASP A 379 -2.20 55.35 -33.35
N THR A 380 -3.09 55.33 -32.34
CA THR A 380 -4.33 56.10 -32.36
C THR A 380 -4.10 57.61 -32.32
N ALA A 381 -3.13 58.08 -31.53
CA ALA A 381 -2.75 59.49 -31.49
C ALA A 381 -2.10 59.97 -32.80
N SER A 382 -1.40 59.09 -33.50
CA SER A 382 -0.78 59.36 -34.80
C SER A 382 -1.84 59.47 -35.91
N ARG A 383 -2.83 58.55 -35.91
CA ARG A 383 -3.98 58.60 -36.82
C ARG A 383 -4.85 59.84 -36.62
N GLN A 384 -5.20 60.19 -35.38
CA GLN A 384 -5.96 61.41 -35.10
C GLN A 384 -5.24 62.69 -35.53
N LYS A 385 -3.90 62.73 -35.46
CA LYS A 385 -3.11 63.85 -35.98
C LYS A 385 -3.09 63.90 -37.51
N GLN A 386 -3.13 62.75 -38.20
CA GLN A 386 -3.24 62.70 -39.66
C GLN A 386 -4.62 63.12 -40.14
N ASP A 387 -5.69 62.66 -39.51
CA ASP A 387 -7.08 63.03 -39.87
C ASP A 387 -7.36 64.53 -39.62
N ALA A 388 -6.77 65.10 -38.55
CA ALA A 388 -6.83 66.53 -38.27
C ALA A 388 -6.03 67.37 -39.29
N HIS A 389 -4.92 66.84 -39.82
CA HIS A 389 -4.12 67.53 -40.83
C HIS A 389 -4.75 67.46 -42.24
N ASP A 390 -5.47 66.38 -42.55
CA ASP A 390 -6.17 66.22 -43.83
C ASP A 390 -7.49 67.02 -43.88
N SER A 391 -8.14 67.21 -42.72
CA SER A 391 -9.32 68.09 -42.61
C SER A 391 -8.99 69.58 -42.76
N ASP A 392 -7.76 70.00 -42.42
CA ASP A 392 -7.28 71.39 -42.53
C ASP A 392 -6.83 71.76 -43.96
N LYS A 393 -6.55 70.77 -44.83
CA LYS A 393 -6.20 70.98 -46.25
C LYS A 393 -7.39 70.90 -47.21
N GLY A 394 -8.59 70.62 -46.70
CA GLY A 394 -9.80 70.36 -47.48
C GLY A 394 -10.84 71.48 -47.53
N GLN A 395 -10.54 72.69 -47.05
CA GLN A 395 -11.45 73.83 -47.22
C GLN A 395 -10.95 74.78 -48.33
N PRO A 396 -11.77 75.03 -49.38
CA PRO A 396 -11.39 75.85 -50.54
C PRO A 396 -11.27 77.35 -50.25
#